data_AF-A0A8S3J1N5-F1
#
_entry.id   AF-A0A8S3J1N5-F1
#
_cell.length_a   1.000
_cell.length_b   1.000
_cell.length_c   1.000
_cell.angle_alpha   90.00
_cell.angle_beta   90.00
_cell.angle_gamma   90.00
#
_symmetry.space_group_name_H-M   'P 1'
#
loop_
_entity.id
_entity.type
_entity.pdbx_description
1 polymer ?
#
loop_
_entity_poly.entity_id
_entity_poly.type
_entity_poly.pdbx_seq_one_letter_code
_entity_poly.pdbx_strand_id
1 'polypeptide(L)'
;MRHVQKTYATTLGGDSSIQTFTEWSKTVKTNPIIIKFGVKLIFDLLTAKRFPNDPNIVTKKALIESALENYIKNPIYCYNNCSANGQCKPSGYFQFGECQCNDGWTGLDCYTSKPKPVALSGTLCGLESDVACDGQYPANQCSNGWGQTGKPAVPPANYYGCGIPPVSYF
;
A
#
# COMPACT_ATOMS: atom_id res chain seq x y z
N MET A 1 -25.65 -7.21 10.08
CA MET A 1 -24.32 -7.31 10.71
C MET A 1 -23.78 -5.90 10.87
N ARG A 2 -23.43 -5.46 12.08
CA ARG A 2 -22.81 -4.13 12.30
C ARG A 2 -21.33 -4.24 11.94
N HIS A 3 -20.88 -3.48 10.96
CA HIS A 3 -19.46 -3.32 10.68
C HIS A 3 -18.80 -2.71 11.92
N VAL A 4 -17.99 -3.50 12.62
CA VAL A 4 -17.08 -2.97 13.64
C VAL A 4 -15.96 -2.26 12.87
N GLN A 5 -15.96 -0.92 12.89
CA GLN A 5 -14.83 -0.14 12.40
C GLN A 5 -13.59 -0.55 13.18
N LYS A 6 -12.60 -1.13 12.50
CA LYS A 6 -11.28 -1.38 13.09
C LYS A 6 -10.67 -0.03 13.44
N THR A 7 -10.49 0.22 14.73
CA THR A 7 -9.80 1.40 15.24
C THR A 7 -8.32 1.06 15.36
N TYR A 8 -7.46 1.80 14.65
CA TYR A 8 -6.02 1.67 14.78
C TYR A 8 -5.51 2.70 15.78
N ALA A 9 -4.83 2.26 16.82
CA ALA A 9 -4.13 3.12 17.76
C ALA A 9 -2.62 3.05 17.48
N THR A 10 -1.97 4.20 17.33
CA THR A 10 -0.52 4.30 17.21
C THR A 10 0.02 4.99 18.45
N THR A 11 0.82 4.28 19.24
CA THR A 11 1.45 4.81 20.45
C THR A 11 2.89 5.22 20.13
N LEU A 12 3.25 6.47 20.41
CA LEU A 12 4.58 7.02 20.16
C LEU A 12 5.23 7.41 21.49
N GLY A 13 6.29 6.69 21.88
CA GLY A 13 6.93 6.86 23.18
C GLY A 13 6.15 6.23 24.35
N GLY A 14 6.72 6.32 25.55
CA GLY A 14 6.21 5.66 26.75
C GLY A 14 6.31 4.13 26.69
N ASP A 15 5.61 3.45 27.58
CA ASP A 15 5.46 1.99 27.60
C ASP A 15 4.18 1.59 26.86
N SER A 16 4.32 0.93 25.71
CA SER A 16 3.20 0.52 24.86
C SER A 16 2.32 -0.59 25.46
N SER A 17 2.78 -1.27 26.52
CA SER A 17 1.98 -2.30 27.19
C SER A 17 0.86 -1.73 28.07
N ILE A 18 0.93 -0.43 28.39
CA ILE A 18 -0.03 0.24 29.27
C ILE A 18 -1.27 0.69 28.47
N GLN A 19 -2.44 0.22 28.89
CA GLN A 19 -3.71 0.49 28.18
C GLN A 19 -4.36 1.83 28.55
N THR A 20 -4.09 2.37 29.75
CA THR A 20 -4.72 3.62 30.20
C THR A 20 -3.84 4.81 29.88
N PHE A 21 -4.46 5.87 29.36
CA PHE A 21 -3.74 7.11 29.04
C PHE A 21 -2.99 7.69 30.24
N THR A 22 -3.61 7.66 31.43
CA THR A 22 -3.01 8.22 32.65
C THR A 22 -1.72 7.50 33.04
N GLU A 23 -1.71 6.17 33.10
CA GLU A 23 -0.50 5.42 33.45
C GLU A 23 0.55 5.50 32.34
N TRP A 24 0.12 5.45 31.07
CA TRP A 24 1.03 5.61 29.94
C TRP A 24 1.72 6.98 29.97
N SER A 25 0.96 8.06 30.27
CA SER A 25 1.48 9.43 30.30
C SER A 25 2.63 9.61 31.31
N LYS A 26 2.61 8.85 32.42
CA LYS A 26 3.69 8.86 33.42
C LYS A 26 4.99 8.28 32.88
N THR A 27 4.91 7.31 31.96
CA THR A 27 6.09 6.65 31.35
C THR A 27 6.74 7.48 30.24
N VAL A 28 6.02 8.44 29.65
CA VAL A 28 6.56 9.32 28.60
C VAL A 28 7.76 10.12 29.10
N LYS A 29 7.80 10.46 30.39
CA LYS A 29 8.92 11.20 31.00
C LYS A 29 10.25 10.43 30.90
N THR A 30 10.21 9.11 31.06
CA THR A 30 11.39 8.23 31.04
C THR A 30 11.68 7.63 29.68
N ASN A 31 10.67 7.59 28.79
CA ASN A 31 10.81 7.13 27.42
C ASN A 31 10.14 8.12 26.42
N PRO A 32 10.67 9.35 26.29
CA PRO A 32 10.07 10.35 25.42
C PRO A 32 10.38 10.04 23.95
N ILE A 33 9.53 10.54 23.06
CA ILE A 33 9.78 10.57 21.61
C ILE A 33 9.87 12.00 21.10
N ILE A 34 10.66 12.20 20.06
CA ILE A 34 10.81 13.51 19.40
C ILE A 34 9.56 13.75 18.55
N ILE A 35 8.67 14.64 19.01
CA ILE A 35 7.45 15.02 18.28
C ILE A 35 7.73 16.18 17.31
N LYS A 36 8.68 17.05 17.66
CA LYS A 36 9.06 18.22 16.87
C LYS A 36 10.57 18.40 16.91
N PHE A 37 11.16 18.65 15.75
CA PHE A 37 12.59 18.94 15.62
C PHE A 37 12.83 19.91 14.46
N GLY A 38 13.89 20.71 14.58
CA GLY A 38 14.42 21.49 13.48
C GLY A 38 15.49 20.68 12.75
N VAL A 39 15.48 20.74 11.42
CA VAL A 39 16.52 20.11 10.60
C VAL A 39 17.51 21.19 10.18
N LYS A 40 18.81 20.86 10.26
CA LYS A 40 19.89 21.63 9.64
C LYS A 40 20.70 20.72 8.73
N LEU A 41 21.38 21.32 7.77
CA LEU A 41 22.18 20.58 6.82
C LEU A 41 23.46 20.09 7.51
N ILE A 42 23.90 18.88 7.19
CA ILE A 42 25.05 18.25 7.86
C ILE A 42 26.32 19.09 7.73
N PHE A 43 26.48 19.77 6.59
CA PHE A 43 27.64 20.61 6.31
C PHE A 43 27.67 21.90 7.15
N ASP A 44 26.57 22.31 7.78
CA ASP A 44 26.57 23.43 8.74
C ASP A 44 27.32 23.09 10.02
N LEU A 45 27.51 21.80 10.31
CA LEU A 45 28.34 21.36 11.44
C LEU A 45 29.84 21.52 11.14
N LEU A 46 30.23 21.56 9.87
CA LEU A 46 31.62 21.59 9.42
C LEU A 46 32.16 23.03 9.44
N THR A 47 32.50 23.50 10.63
CA THR A 47 33.05 24.84 10.85
C THR A 47 34.44 24.76 11.47
N ALA A 48 35.30 25.74 11.17
CA ALA A 48 36.62 25.86 11.80
C ALA A 48 36.53 25.98 13.34
N LYS A 49 35.43 26.53 13.87
CA LYS A 49 35.18 26.58 15.32
C LYS A 49 35.04 25.19 15.96
N ARG A 50 34.40 24.25 15.25
CA ARG A 50 34.20 22.86 15.73
C ARG A 50 35.35 21.93 15.36
N PHE A 51 36.06 22.23 14.28
CA PHE A 51 37.19 21.45 13.77
C PHE A 51 38.42 22.33 13.54
N PRO A 52 39.01 22.89 14.61
CA PRO A 52 40.10 23.87 14.48
C PRO A 52 41.40 23.29 13.93
N ASN A 53 41.61 21.98 14.10
CA ASN A 53 42.82 21.29 13.65
C ASN A 53 42.71 20.70 12.23
N ASP A 54 41.57 20.89 11.55
CA ASP A 54 41.36 20.41 10.19
C ASP A 54 41.60 21.54 9.18
N PRO A 55 42.77 21.61 8.52
CA PRO A 55 43.08 22.68 7.58
C PRO A 55 42.18 22.66 6.34
N ASN A 56 41.53 21.53 6.07
CA ASN A 56 40.70 21.32 4.89
C ASN A 56 39.20 21.39 5.21
N ILE A 57 38.80 21.86 6.41
CA ILE A 57 37.39 21.85 6.83
C ILE A 57 36.47 22.62 5.87
N VAL A 58 36.96 23.73 5.30
CA VAL A 58 36.20 24.53 4.33
C VAL A 58 35.98 23.76 3.03
N THR A 59 37.02 23.12 2.50
CA THR A 59 36.93 22.28 1.30
C THR A 59 36.02 21.07 1.53
N LYS A 60 36.16 20.39 2.67
CA LYS A 60 35.30 19.25 3.04
C LYS A 60 33.84 19.66 3.14
N LYS A 61 33.56 20.83 3.73
CA LYS A 61 32.20 21.41 3.77
C LYS A 61 31.62 21.54 2.36
N ALA A 62 32.35 22.20 1.45
CA ALA A 62 31.90 22.41 0.08
C ALA A 62 31.69 21.10 -0.70
N LEU A 63 32.57 20.10 -0.50
CA LEU A 63 32.43 18.79 -1.11
C LEU A 63 31.17 18.04 -0.63
N ILE A 64 30.89 18.10 0.68
CA ILE A 64 29.70 17.46 1.26
C ILE A 64 28.43 18.18 0.83
N GLU A 65 28.45 19.51 0.75
CA GLU A 65 27.36 20.32 0.21
C GLU A 65 27.05 19.92 -1.24
N SER A 66 28.07 19.87 -2.10
CA SER A 66 27.92 19.44 -3.50
C SER A 66 27.40 17.99 -3.62
N ALA A 67 27.93 17.07 -2.81
CA ALA A 67 27.47 15.69 -2.79
C ALA A 67 25.99 15.57 -2.36
N LEU A 68 25.58 16.34 -1.35
CA LEU A 68 24.19 16.37 -0.88
C LEU A 68 23.25 16.97 -1.93
N GLU A 69 23.65 18.04 -2.61
CA GLU A 69 22.85 18.59 -3.71
C GLU A 69 22.66 17.57 -4.84
N ASN A 70 23.72 16.89 -5.25
CA ASN A 70 23.64 15.83 -6.25
C ASN A 70 22.72 14.70 -5.79
N TYR A 71 22.80 14.34 -4.51
CA TYR A 71 21.93 13.36 -3.87
C TYR A 71 20.46 13.81 -3.73
N ILE A 72 20.15 15.10 -3.79
CA ILE A 72 18.76 15.56 -3.79
C ILE A 72 18.24 15.64 -5.24
N LYS A 73 19.11 16.01 -6.18
CA LYS A 73 18.76 16.21 -7.60
C LYS A 73 18.60 14.91 -8.37
N ASN A 74 19.37 13.85 -8.07
CA ASN A 74 19.26 12.62 -8.84
C ASN A 74 17.92 11.90 -8.55
N PRO A 75 17.32 11.27 -9.57
CA PRO A 75 16.05 10.57 -9.43
C PRO A 75 16.17 9.41 -8.44
N ILE A 76 15.03 9.07 -7.83
CA ILE A 76 14.90 7.91 -6.94
C ILE A 76 15.29 6.66 -7.73
N TYR A 77 16.23 5.90 -7.18
CA TYR A 77 16.65 4.62 -7.72
C TYR A 77 15.63 3.54 -7.32
N CYS A 78 15.03 2.90 -8.32
CA CYS A 78 14.34 1.63 -8.14
C CYS A 78 15.10 0.53 -8.86
N TYR A 79 15.23 -0.62 -8.18
CA TYR A 79 15.89 -1.79 -8.76
C TYR A 79 15.21 -2.17 -10.09
N ASN A 80 16.03 -2.36 -11.12
CA ASN A 80 15.60 -2.70 -12.49
C ASN A 80 14.48 -1.80 -13.06
N ASN A 81 14.36 -0.55 -12.58
CA ASN A 81 13.29 0.37 -12.95
C ASN A 81 11.88 -0.26 -12.90
N CYS A 82 11.64 -1.10 -11.88
CA CYS A 82 10.39 -1.85 -11.71
C CYS A 82 9.98 -2.71 -12.93
N SER A 83 10.97 -3.24 -13.66
CA SER A 83 10.79 -4.06 -14.87
C SER A 83 9.83 -3.44 -15.91
N ALA A 84 9.69 -2.11 -15.92
CA ALA A 84 8.69 -1.37 -16.69
C ALA A 84 7.20 -1.73 -16.42
N ASN A 85 6.92 -2.51 -15.35
CA ASN A 85 5.59 -2.98 -14.97
C ASN A 85 5.08 -2.37 -13.67
N GLY A 86 5.66 -1.25 -13.24
CA GLY A 86 5.27 -0.55 -12.03
C GLY A 86 5.76 0.89 -11.97
N GLN A 87 5.40 1.58 -10.90
CA GLN A 87 5.84 2.94 -10.60
C GLN A 87 6.87 2.92 -9.47
N CYS A 88 8.01 3.59 -9.69
CA CYS A 88 8.99 3.80 -8.65
C CYS A 88 8.49 4.86 -7.66
N LYS A 89 8.23 4.47 -6.41
CA LYS A 89 7.79 5.38 -5.34
C LYS A 89 8.91 5.54 -4.31
N PRO A 90 9.16 6.75 -3.80
CA PRO A 90 10.16 6.92 -2.74
C PRO A 90 9.77 6.10 -1.51
N SER A 91 10.73 5.34 -0.95
CA SER A 91 10.55 4.58 0.30
C SER A 91 10.47 5.46 1.54
N GLY A 92 10.69 6.77 1.38
CA GLY A 92 10.78 7.74 2.48
C GLY A 92 12.16 7.83 3.12
N TYR A 93 13.08 6.92 2.77
CA TYR A 93 14.45 6.93 3.26
C TYR A 93 15.42 6.74 2.09
N PHE A 94 16.35 7.69 1.96
CA PHE A 94 17.39 7.67 0.94
C PHE A 94 16.85 7.77 -0.51
N GLN A 95 17.73 7.88 -1.50
CA GLN A 95 17.43 7.82 -2.95
C GLN A 95 16.97 6.42 -3.40
N PHE A 96 16.41 5.61 -2.51
CA PHE A 96 15.86 4.29 -2.84
C PHE A 96 14.34 4.35 -2.87
N GLY A 97 13.78 3.77 -3.91
CA GLY A 97 12.35 3.62 -4.09
C GLY A 97 11.90 2.17 -3.98
N GLU A 98 10.62 2.01 -3.66
CA GLU A 98 9.89 0.76 -3.73
C GLU A 98 9.06 0.74 -5.01
N CYS A 99 8.96 -0.43 -5.63
CA CYS A 99 8.17 -0.61 -6.84
C CYS A 99 6.71 -0.88 -6.51
N GLN A 100 5.84 0.05 -6.88
CA GLN A 100 4.39 -0.16 -6.86
C GLN A 100 3.96 -0.80 -8.18
N CYS A 101 3.71 -2.10 -8.17
CA CYS A 101 3.37 -2.85 -9.38
C CYS A 101 1.98 -2.52 -9.92
N ASN A 102 1.87 -2.50 -11.25
CA ASN A 102 0.60 -2.42 -11.95
C ASN A 102 -0.23 -3.69 -11.72
N ASP A 103 -1.54 -3.60 -11.94
CA ASP A 103 -2.43 -4.75 -11.83
C ASP A 103 -1.95 -5.91 -12.72
N GLY A 104 -1.98 -7.12 -12.17
CA GLY A 104 -1.46 -8.31 -12.84
C GLY A 104 0.06 -8.52 -12.69
N TRP A 105 0.79 -7.68 -11.96
CA TRP A 105 2.22 -7.87 -11.66
C TRP A 105 2.51 -7.94 -10.16
N THR A 106 3.62 -8.61 -9.82
CA THR A 106 4.10 -8.83 -8.45
C THR A 106 5.63 -9.02 -8.42
N GLY A 107 6.20 -9.11 -7.23
CA GLY A 107 7.63 -9.22 -6.98
C GLY A 107 8.27 -7.88 -6.59
N LEU A 108 9.54 -7.92 -6.19
CA LEU A 108 10.29 -6.75 -5.68
C LEU A 108 10.40 -5.62 -6.71
N ASP A 109 10.49 -5.98 -7.99
CA ASP A 109 10.61 -5.08 -9.14
C ASP A 109 9.54 -5.36 -10.20
N CYS A 110 8.40 -5.94 -9.81
CA CYS A 110 7.28 -6.20 -10.72
C CYS A 110 7.60 -7.11 -11.92
N TYR A 111 8.61 -7.97 -11.81
CA TYR A 111 8.98 -8.88 -12.89
C TYR A 111 8.01 -10.06 -13.08
N THR A 112 7.27 -10.44 -12.03
CA THR A 112 6.42 -11.64 -12.05
C THR A 112 5.00 -11.28 -12.41
N SER A 113 4.43 -11.90 -13.45
CA SER A 113 3.00 -11.77 -13.73
C SER A 113 2.20 -12.60 -12.73
N LYS A 114 1.14 -12.00 -12.16
CA LYS A 114 0.17 -12.71 -11.35
C LYS A 114 -0.60 -13.66 -12.28
N PRO A 115 -0.78 -14.94 -11.89
CA PRO A 115 -1.67 -15.81 -12.65
C PRO A 115 -3.06 -15.17 -12.68
N LYS A 116 -3.65 -15.11 -13.88
CA LYS A 116 -5.05 -14.68 -13.99
C LYS A 116 -5.89 -15.61 -13.12
N PRO A 117 -6.79 -15.09 -12.27
CA PRO A 117 -7.67 -15.95 -11.50
C PRO A 117 -8.41 -16.85 -12.48
N VAL A 118 -8.18 -18.16 -12.37
CA VAL A 118 -8.96 -19.14 -13.11
C VAL A 118 -10.34 -19.11 -12.46
N ALA A 119 -11.33 -18.62 -13.20
CA ALA A 119 -12.71 -18.74 -12.79
C ALA A 119 -12.98 -20.23 -12.56
N LEU A 120 -13.30 -20.61 -11.33
CA LEU A 120 -13.72 -21.97 -11.03
C LEU A 120 -15.01 -22.24 -11.81
N SER A 121 -15.17 -23.46 -12.32
CA SER A 121 -16.41 -23.87 -12.99
C SER A 121 -17.60 -23.59 -12.06
N GLY A 122 -18.56 -22.79 -12.55
CA GLY A 122 -19.71 -22.33 -11.77
C GLY A 122 -19.64 -20.88 -11.27
N THR A 123 -18.55 -20.15 -11.54
CA THR A 123 -18.50 -18.70 -11.31
C THR A 123 -19.45 -18.00 -12.29
N LEU A 124 -20.39 -17.19 -11.78
CA LEU A 124 -21.36 -16.44 -12.57
C LEU A 124 -20.70 -15.21 -13.21
N CYS A 125 -20.81 -15.07 -14.53
CA CYS A 125 -20.31 -13.91 -15.27
C CYS A 125 -21.42 -12.86 -15.41
N GLY A 126 -21.25 -11.71 -14.77
CA GLY A 126 -22.12 -10.53 -14.87
C GLY A 126 -23.48 -10.67 -14.17
N LEU A 127 -23.74 -9.82 -13.18
CA LEU A 127 -25.08 -9.29 -12.97
C LEU A 127 -25.04 -7.89 -13.58
N GLU A 128 -25.65 -7.71 -14.77
CA GLU A 128 -25.85 -6.35 -15.27
C GLU A 128 -26.67 -5.57 -14.23
N SER A 129 -26.22 -4.36 -13.89
CA SER A 129 -26.74 -3.58 -12.77
C SER A 129 -28.13 -2.97 -13.00
N ASP A 130 -28.80 -3.32 -14.10
CA ASP A 130 -30.13 -2.80 -14.45
C ASP A 130 -31.16 -3.95 -14.47
N VAL A 131 -31.51 -4.46 -13.28
CA VAL A 131 -32.50 -5.52 -13.14
C VAL A 131 -33.91 -4.93 -13.19
N ALA A 132 -34.51 -4.91 -14.39
CA ALA A 132 -35.96 -5.10 -14.52
C ALA A 132 -36.25 -6.60 -14.38
N CYS A 133 -37.22 -6.96 -13.53
CA CYS A 133 -37.55 -8.35 -13.16
C CYS A 133 -38.21 -9.19 -14.27
N ASP A 134 -37.97 -8.88 -15.54
CA ASP A 134 -38.41 -9.69 -16.68
C ASP A 134 -37.17 -10.40 -17.25
N GLY A 135 -36.99 -11.65 -16.82
CA GLY A 135 -35.78 -12.44 -16.99
C GLY A 135 -35.08 -12.26 -18.34
N GLN A 136 -33.82 -11.83 -18.29
CA GLN A 136 -32.91 -11.88 -19.42
C GLN A 136 -31.80 -12.91 -19.21
N TYR A 137 -31.44 -13.50 -20.35
CA TYR A 137 -30.45 -14.54 -20.53
C TYR A 137 -29.05 -14.09 -20.07
N PRO A 138 -28.22 -15.00 -19.53
CA PRO A 138 -26.83 -14.67 -19.20
C PRO A 138 -26.11 -14.15 -20.45
N ALA A 139 -25.25 -13.14 -20.29
CA ALA A 139 -24.50 -12.54 -21.39
C ALA A 139 -23.82 -13.65 -22.22
N ASN A 140 -24.16 -13.71 -23.52
CA ASN A 140 -23.81 -14.81 -24.43
C ASN A 140 -22.30 -14.95 -24.73
N GLN A 141 -21.43 -14.25 -24.00
CA GLN A 141 -20.00 -14.12 -24.30
C GLN A 141 -19.10 -14.31 -23.08
N CYS A 142 -19.49 -15.16 -22.12
CA CYS A 142 -18.52 -15.55 -21.09
C CYS A 142 -17.38 -16.38 -21.73
N SER A 143 -16.13 -16.09 -21.34
CA SER A 143 -14.95 -16.82 -21.83
C SER A 143 -14.99 -18.30 -21.38
N ASN A 144 -14.15 -19.17 -21.98
CA ASN A 144 -14.07 -20.58 -21.60
C ASN A 144 -13.78 -20.76 -20.09
N GLY A 145 -14.56 -21.59 -19.40
CA GLY A 145 -14.48 -21.84 -17.95
C GLY A 145 -15.62 -21.21 -17.12
N TRP A 146 -16.36 -20.27 -17.70
CA TRP A 146 -17.54 -19.66 -17.10
C TRP A 146 -18.79 -20.49 -17.39
N GLY A 147 -19.65 -20.69 -16.38
CA GLY A 147 -20.88 -21.43 -16.55
C GLY A 147 -21.91 -20.60 -17.31
N GLN A 148 -22.14 -20.92 -18.59
CA GLN A 148 -23.37 -20.49 -19.26
C GLN A 148 -24.51 -21.30 -18.64
N THR A 149 -25.46 -20.67 -17.95
CA THR A 149 -26.69 -21.35 -17.53
C THR A 149 -27.58 -21.57 -18.76
N GLY A 150 -27.13 -22.46 -19.64
CA GLY A 150 -27.85 -22.91 -20.81
C GLY A 150 -28.94 -23.91 -20.42
N LYS A 151 -30.05 -23.39 -19.89
CA LYS A 151 -31.44 -23.86 -20.03
C LYS A 151 -32.30 -23.08 -19.02
N PRO A 152 -33.39 -22.41 -19.44
CA PRO A 152 -34.34 -21.89 -18.48
C PRO A 152 -34.97 -23.10 -17.77
N ALA A 153 -34.61 -23.31 -16.52
CA ALA A 153 -35.41 -24.13 -15.63
C ALA A 153 -36.75 -23.39 -15.48
N VAL A 154 -37.82 -24.01 -15.97
CA VAL A 154 -39.18 -23.58 -15.68
C VAL A 154 -39.28 -23.42 -14.16
N PRO A 155 -39.58 -22.23 -13.62
CA PRO A 155 -39.71 -22.08 -12.18
C PRO A 155 -40.94 -22.88 -11.72
N PRO A 156 -40.87 -23.65 -10.61
CA PRO A 156 -42.09 -24.08 -9.96
C PRO A 156 -42.89 -22.84 -9.55
N ALA A 157 -44.19 -22.85 -9.84
CA ALA A 157 -45.08 -21.70 -9.90
C ALA A 157 -45.34 -20.94 -8.57
N ASN A 158 -44.48 -21.03 -7.55
CA ASN A 158 -44.65 -20.33 -6.28
C ASN A 158 -43.29 -20.01 -5.64
N TYR A 159 -42.59 -18.99 -6.13
CA TYR A 159 -41.53 -18.32 -5.36
C TYR A 159 -41.60 -16.82 -5.61
N TYR A 160 -42.39 -16.13 -4.78
CA TYR A 160 -42.24 -14.69 -4.57
C TYR A 160 -41.12 -14.49 -3.57
N GLY A 161 -40.03 -13.82 -3.98
CA GLY A 161 -39.04 -13.28 -3.05
C GLY A 161 -37.62 -13.36 -3.59
N CYS A 162 -37.10 -12.22 -4.06
CA CYS A 162 -35.65 -12.00 -4.21
C CYS A 162 -35.01 -11.98 -2.83
N GLY A 163 -34.72 -13.15 -2.27
CA GLY A 163 -33.87 -13.32 -1.10
C GLY A 163 -32.47 -13.71 -1.56
N ILE A 164 -31.51 -12.79 -1.44
CA ILE A 164 -30.09 -13.09 -1.61
C ILE A 164 -29.71 -14.11 -0.52
N PRO A 165 -29.27 -15.34 -0.83
CA PRO A 165 -28.71 -16.20 0.20
C PRO A 165 -27.33 -15.66 0.63
N PRO A 166 -27.00 -15.65 1.93
CA PRO A 166 -25.69 -15.22 2.40
C PRO A 166 -24.62 -16.19 1.92
N VAL A 167 -23.58 -15.64 1.28
CA VAL A 167 -22.37 -16.38 0.91
C VAL A 167 -21.61 -16.72 2.19
N SER A 168 -21.57 -18.00 2.54
CA SER A 168 -20.72 -18.54 3.61
C SER A 168 -19.32 -18.78 3.06
N TYR A 169 -18.33 -18.03 3.56
CA TYR A 169 -16.91 -18.32 3.37
C TYR A 169 -16.39 -19.09 4.58
N PHE A 170 -15.77 -20.26 4.33
CA PHE A 170 -14.82 -20.90 5.24
C PHE A 170 -13.42 -20.34 4.99
#